data_AF-A0A507EYP2-F1
#
_entry.id   AF-A0A507EYP2-F1
#
_cell.length_a   1.000
_cell.length_b   1.000
_cell.length_c   1.000
_cell.angle_alpha   90.00
_cell.angle_beta   90.00
_cell.angle_gamma   90.00
#
_symmetry.space_group_name_H-M   'P 1'
#
loop_
_entity.id
_entity.type
_entity.pdbx_description
1 polymer ?
#
loop_
_entity_poly.entity_id
_entity_poly.type
_entity_poly.pdbx_seq_one_letter_code
_entity_poly.pdbx_strand_id
1 'polypeptide(L)'
;MSDAEKAAAAMVRHGFENFMYWGMMKERWMDQWKVSKHVFWPKKTTDWTLRFIVCELFIQPNVVSSIKKAGVLSYSTQDWDKIVDDFYSHAAVILGDKQYFFSSEQMCMADYAVFGHILNVLEFEEMNPKMAKSIKRHANLVSFSERVKAKLYPELAMSLVAGGGEDLQHPQQQQQHPQHPNIDMVLSLPNGPAPTFVIVGLACFAVIAMLASIALAVKLYRQVECPNTDPSDPKTQRIADASSKQQQQQQQQQQQQQQQTSDPPSYSLRNIHCCSTLARLPAVFRVAVNKGREADVDVEHGARDVPVKE
;
A
#
# COMPACT_ATOMS: atom_id res chain seq x y z
N MET A 1 1.57 -24.76 -17.54
CA MET A 1 2.40 -24.51 -16.34
C MET A 1 2.43 -25.76 -15.48
N SER A 2 3.62 -26.28 -15.22
CA SER A 2 3.88 -27.29 -14.19
C SER A 2 3.57 -26.76 -12.79
N ASP A 3 3.43 -27.64 -11.79
CA ASP A 3 3.17 -27.21 -10.41
C ASP A 3 4.32 -26.39 -9.81
N ALA A 4 5.56 -26.68 -10.22
CA ALA A 4 6.73 -25.87 -9.87
C ALA A 4 6.62 -24.45 -10.44
N GLU A 5 6.18 -24.29 -11.70
CA GLU A 5 5.97 -22.98 -12.32
C GLU A 5 4.81 -22.22 -11.66
N LYS A 6 3.73 -22.90 -11.25
CA LYS A 6 2.63 -22.27 -10.51
C LYS A 6 3.12 -21.76 -9.15
N ALA A 7 3.93 -22.54 -8.44
CA ALA A 7 4.52 -22.11 -7.16
C ALA A 7 5.46 -20.92 -7.36
N ALA A 8 6.34 -20.96 -8.37
CA ALA A 8 7.22 -19.84 -8.70
C ALA A 8 6.43 -18.58 -9.07
N ALA A 9 5.36 -18.72 -9.86
CA ALA A 9 4.48 -17.62 -10.22
C ALA A 9 3.78 -17.00 -9.00
N ALA A 10 3.31 -17.82 -8.07
CA ALA A 10 2.75 -17.34 -6.81
C ALA A 10 3.78 -16.57 -5.98
N MET A 11 5.03 -17.06 -5.89
CA MET A 11 6.11 -16.37 -5.18
C MET A 11 6.46 -15.02 -5.81
N VAL A 12 6.61 -14.98 -7.14
CA VAL A 12 6.87 -13.72 -7.86
C VAL A 12 5.74 -12.73 -7.62
N ARG A 13 4.49 -13.18 -7.81
CA ARG A 13 3.30 -12.36 -7.56
C ARG A 13 3.31 -11.78 -6.14
N HIS A 14 3.47 -12.63 -5.11
CA HIS A 14 3.49 -12.17 -3.73
C HIS A 14 4.65 -11.23 -3.42
N GLY A 15 5.83 -11.48 -4.01
CA GLY A 15 6.97 -10.59 -3.90
C GLY A 15 6.67 -9.19 -4.42
N PHE A 16 6.01 -9.07 -5.57
CA PHE A 16 5.61 -7.77 -6.10
C PHE A 16 4.45 -7.12 -5.32
N GLU A 17 3.37 -7.86 -5.07
CA GLU A 17 2.16 -7.34 -4.41
C GLU A 17 2.38 -6.92 -2.94
N ASN A 18 3.29 -7.60 -2.24
CA ASN A 18 3.54 -7.31 -0.83
C ASN A 18 4.89 -6.62 -0.66
N PHE A 19 5.97 -7.32 -0.97
CA PHE A 19 7.30 -6.86 -0.59
C PHE A 19 7.73 -5.60 -1.37
N MET A 20 7.65 -5.66 -2.70
CA MET A 20 8.03 -4.50 -3.53
C MET A 20 7.02 -3.37 -3.46
N TYR A 21 5.74 -3.67 -3.30
CA TYR A 21 4.72 -2.65 -3.03
C TYR A 21 5.09 -1.81 -1.81
N TRP A 22 5.44 -2.43 -0.67
CA TRP A 22 5.87 -1.67 0.52
C TRP A 22 7.18 -0.91 0.30
N GLY A 23 8.08 -1.44 -0.52
CA GLY A 23 9.27 -0.73 -1.00
C GLY A 23 8.97 0.55 -1.74
N MET A 24 8.07 0.47 -2.72
CA MET A 24 7.58 1.62 -3.49
C MET A 24 6.89 2.62 -2.57
N MET A 25 6.08 2.13 -1.62
CA MET A 25 5.41 2.99 -0.65
C MET A 25 6.41 3.71 0.26
N LYS A 26 7.49 3.04 0.72
CA LYS A 26 8.57 3.68 1.48
C LYS A 26 9.19 4.81 0.68
N GLU A 27 9.64 4.53 -0.54
CA GLU A 27 10.30 5.54 -1.34
C GLU A 27 9.37 6.72 -1.62
N ARG A 28 8.13 6.45 -2.03
CA ARG A 28 7.14 7.48 -2.39
C ARG A 28 6.66 8.32 -1.20
N TRP A 29 6.27 7.69 -0.10
CA TRP A 29 5.56 8.37 0.99
C TRP A 29 6.45 8.75 2.17
N MET A 30 7.69 8.27 2.20
CA MET A 30 8.67 8.64 3.21
C MET A 30 9.84 9.40 2.59
N ASP A 31 10.55 8.79 1.65
CA ASP A 31 11.79 9.37 1.11
C ASP A 31 11.50 10.55 0.15
N GLN A 32 10.48 10.42 -0.70
CA GLN A 32 10.05 11.39 -1.72
C GLN A 32 8.73 12.09 -1.37
N TRP A 33 8.40 12.20 -0.08
CA TRP A 33 7.11 12.74 0.38
C TRP A 33 6.76 14.09 -0.25
N LYS A 34 7.73 15.01 -0.35
CA LYS A 34 7.51 16.34 -0.92
C LYS A 34 7.04 16.28 -2.37
N VAL A 35 7.63 15.39 -3.17
CA VAL A 35 7.28 15.17 -4.58
C VAL A 35 5.90 14.52 -4.66
N SER A 36 5.68 13.43 -3.92
CA SER A 36 4.41 12.70 -3.91
C SER A 36 3.23 13.58 -3.49
N LYS A 37 3.41 14.38 -2.45
CA LYS A 37 2.42 15.36 -1.99
C LYS A 37 2.15 16.43 -3.05
N HIS A 38 3.09 16.74 -3.93
CA HIS A 38 2.88 17.71 -5.02
C HIS A 38 2.11 17.08 -6.18
N VAL A 39 2.43 15.83 -6.54
CA VAL A 39 1.75 15.09 -7.60
C VAL A 39 0.28 14.83 -7.26
N PHE A 40 0.00 14.32 -6.07
CA PHE A 40 -1.38 13.96 -5.68
C PHE A 40 -2.21 15.13 -5.14
N TRP A 41 -1.56 16.16 -4.57
CA TRP A 41 -2.24 17.36 -4.06
C TRP A 41 -1.55 18.63 -4.58
N PRO A 42 -1.74 18.97 -5.87
CA PRO A 42 -1.11 20.14 -6.44
C PRO A 42 -1.65 21.42 -5.78
N LYS A 43 -0.76 22.39 -5.56
CA LYS A 43 -1.10 23.66 -4.89
C LYS A 43 -2.21 24.45 -5.62
N LYS A 44 -2.41 24.17 -6.91
CA LYS A 44 -3.40 24.88 -7.74
C LYS A 44 -4.83 24.43 -7.44
N THR A 45 -5.03 23.20 -6.97
CA THR A 45 -6.37 22.61 -6.79
C THR A 45 -6.74 22.42 -5.33
N THR A 46 -5.76 22.33 -4.44
CA THR A 46 -5.98 21.97 -3.03
C THR A 46 -5.63 23.13 -2.11
N ASP A 47 -6.61 23.55 -1.30
CA ASP A 47 -6.40 24.53 -0.24
C ASP A 47 -5.24 24.11 0.69
N TRP A 48 -4.44 25.09 1.12
CA TRP A 48 -3.24 24.83 1.89
C TRP A 48 -3.55 24.20 3.26
N THR A 49 -4.68 24.59 3.89
CA THR A 49 -5.11 24.09 5.19
C THR A 49 -5.53 22.63 5.08
N LEU A 50 -6.36 22.32 4.08
CA LEU A 50 -6.80 20.96 3.81
C LEU A 50 -5.61 20.06 3.50
N ARG A 51 -4.67 20.55 2.67
CA ARG A 51 -3.45 19.81 2.33
C ARG A 51 -2.58 19.56 3.55
N PHE A 52 -2.41 20.54 4.44
CA PHE A 52 -1.64 20.33 5.67
C PHE A 52 -2.30 19.30 6.58
N ILE A 53 -3.59 19.46 6.87
CA ILE A 53 -4.33 18.56 7.76
C ILE A 53 -4.32 17.15 7.20
N VAL A 54 -4.81 16.96 5.97
CA VAL A 54 -4.97 15.62 5.38
C VAL A 54 -3.63 14.97 5.10
N CYS A 55 -2.70 15.66 4.43
CA CYS A 55 -1.46 15.03 4.00
C CYS A 55 -0.47 14.83 5.16
N GLU A 56 -0.22 15.87 5.97
CA GLU A 56 0.85 15.85 6.98
C GLU A 56 0.39 15.22 8.30
N LEU A 57 -0.84 15.48 8.74
CA LEU A 57 -1.31 14.99 10.05
C LEU A 57 -1.92 13.58 9.97
N PHE A 58 -2.53 13.22 8.84
CA PHE A 58 -3.23 11.94 8.71
C PHE A 58 -2.54 10.97 7.74
N ILE A 59 -2.37 11.33 6.47
CA ILE A 59 -1.92 10.36 5.46
C ILE A 59 -0.48 9.91 5.73
N GLN A 60 0.47 10.84 5.81
CA GLN A 60 1.89 10.47 5.93
C GLN A 60 2.17 9.63 7.19
N PRO A 61 1.72 10.02 8.40
CA PRO A 61 2.01 9.24 9.61
C PRO A 61 1.39 7.83 9.57
N ASN A 62 0.18 7.68 9.00
CA ASN A 62 -0.48 6.38 8.86
C ASN A 62 0.22 5.49 7.84
N VAL A 63 0.71 6.06 6.73
CA VAL A 63 1.48 5.32 5.73
C VAL A 63 2.82 4.88 6.31
N VAL A 64 3.55 5.78 6.99
CA VAL A 64 4.82 5.44 7.67
C VAL A 64 4.61 4.36 8.74
N SER A 65 3.53 4.44 9.52
CA SER A 65 3.16 3.40 10.48
C SER A 65 2.89 2.05 9.80
N SER A 66 2.23 2.05 8.65
CA SER A 66 1.98 0.83 7.86
C SER A 66 3.28 0.24 7.28
N ILE A 67 4.17 1.08 6.75
CA ILE A 67 5.49 0.65 6.26
C ILE A 67 6.33 0.05 7.39
N LYS A 68 6.27 0.64 8.59
CA LYS A 68 6.92 0.08 9.79
C LYS A 68 6.38 -1.31 10.12
N LYS A 69 5.06 -1.49 10.12
CA LYS A 69 4.41 -2.79 10.40
C LYS A 69 4.72 -3.84 9.33
N ALA A 70 4.94 -3.43 8.09
CA ALA A 70 5.39 -4.31 7.01
C ALA A 70 6.85 -4.77 7.15
N GLY A 71 7.61 -4.22 8.11
CA GLY A 71 9.00 -4.62 8.38
C GLY A 71 10.04 -3.98 7.46
N VAL A 72 9.64 -3.14 6.50
CA VAL A 72 10.57 -2.48 5.57
C VAL A 72 11.53 -1.53 6.29
N LEU A 73 11.08 -0.88 7.37
CA LEU A 73 11.93 0.03 8.15
C LEU A 73 12.92 -0.68 9.09
N SER A 74 12.91 -2.02 9.14
CA SER A 74 13.86 -2.80 9.92
C SER A 74 15.23 -2.91 9.25
N TYR A 75 15.32 -2.59 7.96
CA TYR A 75 16.56 -2.63 7.19
C TYR A 75 17.25 -1.27 7.20
N SER A 76 18.58 -1.26 7.14
CA SER A 76 19.32 -0.04 6.84
C SER A 76 18.98 0.42 5.42
N THR A 77 19.16 1.71 5.13
CA THR A 77 18.92 2.25 3.77
C THR A 77 19.77 1.52 2.72
N GLN A 78 21.02 1.19 3.04
CA GLN A 78 21.92 0.50 2.12
C GLN A 78 21.48 -0.95 1.87
N ASP A 79 21.11 -1.68 2.93
CA ASP A 79 20.61 -3.05 2.79
C ASP A 79 19.31 -3.08 2.01
N TRP A 80 18.42 -2.12 2.26
CA TRP A 80 17.16 -1.99 1.52
C TRP A 80 17.40 -1.75 0.03
N ASP A 81 18.27 -0.79 -0.31
CA ASP A 81 18.61 -0.49 -1.70
C ASP A 81 19.22 -1.73 -2.40
N LYS A 82 20.07 -2.49 -1.69
CA LYS A 82 20.60 -3.77 -2.19
C LYS A 82 19.52 -4.81 -2.40
N ILE A 83 18.58 -4.96 -1.47
CA ILE A 83 17.48 -5.93 -1.59
C ILE A 83 16.59 -5.59 -2.80
N VAL A 84 16.28 -4.31 -3.02
CA VAL A 84 15.52 -3.85 -4.18
C VAL A 84 16.26 -4.21 -5.48
N ASP A 85 17.57 -3.95 -5.52
CA ASP A 85 18.41 -4.23 -6.68
C ASP A 85 18.50 -5.75 -6.97
N ASP A 86 18.74 -6.55 -5.95
CA ASP A 86 18.78 -8.01 -6.07
C ASP A 86 17.41 -8.57 -6.51
N PHE A 87 16.30 -8.01 -6.00
CA PHE A 87 14.95 -8.46 -6.37
C PHE A 87 14.65 -8.22 -7.85
N TYR A 88 14.91 -7.03 -8.39
CA TYR A 88 14.69 -6.76 -9.82
C TYR A 88 15.66 -7.54 -10.70
N SER A 89 16.90 -7.77 -10.23
CA SER A 89 17.85 -8.64 -10.92
C SER A 89 17.31 -10.08 -11.03
N HIS A 90 16.80 -10.65 -9.94
CA HIS A 90 16.16 -11.97 -9.98
C HIS A 90 14.92 -12.00 -10.86
N ALA A 91 14.07 -10.98 -10.81
CA ALA A 91 12.90 -10.88 -11.69
C ALA A 91 13.32 -10.83 -13.17
N ALA A 92 14.38 -10.09 -13.50
CA ALA A 92 14.94 -10.03 -14.84
C ALA A 92 15.48 -11.40 -15.30
N VAL A 93 16.16 -12.15 -14.41
CA VAL A 93 16.62 -13.52 -14.70
C VAL A 93 15.45 -14.47 -14.92
N ILE A 94 14.41 -14.39 -14.08
CA ILE A 94 13.21 -15.22 -14.24
C ILE A 94 12.51 -14.93 -15.56
N LEU A 95 12.41 -13.65 -15.96
CA LEU A 95 11.84 -13.27 -17.25
C LEU A 95 12.71 -13.78 -18.41
N GLY A 96 14.04 -13.61 -18.34
CA GLY A 96 14.96 -13.97 -19.41
C GLY A 96 14.55 -13.31 -20.74
N ASP A 97 14.51 -14.12 -21.80
CA ASP A 97 14.06 -13.72 -23.15
C ASP A 97 12.57 -14.00 -23.41
N LYS A 98 11.81 -14.40 -22.37
CA LYS A 98 10.40 -14.77 -22.54
C LYS A 98 9.53 -13.54 -22.76
N GLN A 99 8.42 -13.75 -23.45
CA GLN A 99 7.40 -12.71 -23.63
C GLN A 99 6.73 -12.34 -22.30
N TYR A 100 6.40 -13.35 -21.48
CA TYR A 100 5.84 -13.24 -20.12
C TYR A 100 6.62 -14.14 -19.15
N PHE A 101 6.51 -13.93 -17.83
CA PHE A 101 7.33 -14.59 -16.81
C PHE A 101 7.19 -16.12 -16.82
N PHE A 102 5.98 -16.65 -17.01
CA PHE A 102 5.70 -18.08 -16.87
C PHE A 102 4.93 -18.68 -18.06
N SER A 103 4.86 -17.96 -19.17
CA SER A 103 4.12 -18.37 -20.36
C SER A 103 4.64 -17.63 -21.60
N SER A 104 4.63 -18.28 -22.75
CA SER A 104 4.97 -17.64 -24.04
C SER A 104 3.76 -16.98 -24.69
N GLU A 105 2.54 -17.42 -24.39
CA GLU A 105 1.34 -17.06 -25.16
C GLU A 105 0.42 -16.09 -24.42
N GLN A 106 0.24 -16.31 -23.11
CA GLN A 106 -0.76 -15.62 -22.31
C GLN A 106 -0.20 -15.17 -20.96
N MET A 107 -0.60 -13.96 -20.55
CA MET A 107 -0.28 -13.44 -19.23
C MET A 107 -1.00 -14.23 -18.14
N CYS A 108 -0.27 -14.56 -17.08
CA CYS A 108 -0.86 -15.06 -15.84
C CYS A 108 -0.98 -13.92 -14.80
N MET A 109 -1.58 -14.20 -13.63
CA MET A 109 -1.75 -13.21 -12.56
C MET A 109 -0.41 -12.62 -12.06
N ALA A 110 0.68 -13.39 -12.11
CA ALA A 110 2.00 -12.87 -11.75
C ALA A 110 2.46 -11.79 -12.73
N ASP A 111 2.21 -11.96 -14.03
CA ASP A 111 2.56 -10.97 -15.05
C ASP A 111 1.82 -9.64 -14.84
N TYR A 112 0.53 -9.70 -14.51
CA TYR A 112 -0.25 -8.49 -14.20
C TYR A 112 0.28 -7.78 -12.95
N ALA A 113 0.64 -8.51 -11.90
CA ALA A 113 1.21 -7.94 -10.69
C ALA A 113 2.58 -7.26 -10.96
N VAL A 114 3.47 -7.96 -11.68
CA VAL A 114 4.77 -7.41 -12.07
C VAL A 114 4.60 -6.17 -12.95
N PHE A 115 3.74 -6.27 -13.97
CA PHE A 115 3.46 -5.16 -14.88
C PHE A 115 2.91 -3.95 -14.15
N GLY A 116 1.87 -4.14 -13.32
CA GLY A 116 1.26 -3.05 -12.56
C GLY A 116 2.28 -2.34 -11.66
N HIS A 117 3.14 -3.10 -11.00
CA HIS A 117 4.21 -2.54 -10.17
C HIS A 117 5.26 -1.78 -11.01
N ILE A 118 5.83 -2.41 -12.04
CA ILE A 118 6.87 -1.79 -12.87
C ILE A 118 6.34 -0.53 -13.57
N LEU A 119 5.14 -0.60 -14.15
CA LEU A 119 4.51 0.55 -14.79
C LEU A 119 4.35 1.68 -13.78
N ASN A 120 3.87 1.41 -12.57
CA ASN A 120 3.69 2.43 -11.55
C ASN A 120 5.00 3.06 -11.07
N VAL A 121 6.11 2.30 -11.07
CA VAL A 121 7.43 2.85 -10.73
C VAL A 121 7.99 3.68 -11.89
N LEU A 122 7.85 3.22 -13.14
CA LEU A 122 8.44 3.89 -14.31
C LEU A 122 7.67 5.15 -14.74
N GLU A 123 6.33 5.13 -14.70
CA GLU A 123 5.49 6.30 -15.05
C GLU A 123 5.59 7.43 -14.02
N PHE A 124 6.01 7.10 -12.80
CA PHE A 124 6.15 8.04 -11.69
C PHE A 124 7.57 8.00 -11.13
N GLU A 125 8.57 8.05 -12.00
CA GLU A 125 9.98 7.94 -11.64
C GLU A 125 10.42 8.98 -10.61
N GLU A 126 9.91 10.20 -10.68
CA GLU A 126 10.21 11.27 -9.72
C GLU A 126 9.78 10.93 -8.29
N MET A 127 8.77 10.07 -8.14
CA MET A 127 8.31 9.57 -6.84
C MET A 127 9.06 8.31 -6.39
N ASN A 128 9.77 7.62 -7.29
CA ASN A 128 10.42 6.33 -7.02
C ASN A 128 11.80 6.23 -7.73
N PRO A 129 12.69 7.24 -7.61
CA PRO A 129 13.87 7.34 -8.46
C PRO A 129 14.85 6.17 -8.31
N LYS A 130 15.01 5.61 -7.12
CA LYS A 130 15.89 4.47 -6.87
C LYS A 130 15.34 3.20 -7.50
N MET A 131 14.07 2.89 -7.28
CA MET A 131 13.43 1.72 -7.89
C MET A 131 13.39 1.84 -9.43
N ALA A 132 13.07 3.02 -9.96
CA ALA A 132 13.06 3.27 -11.41
C ALA A 132 14.46 3.07 -12.00
N LYS A 133 15.50 3.63 -11.37
CA LYS A 133 16.90 3.39 -11.73
C LYS A 133 17.22 1.89 -11.71
N SER A 134 16.71 1.16 -10.72
CA SER A 134 16.95 -0.27 -10.58
C SER A 134 16.35 -1.08 -11.73
N ILE A 135 15.08 -0.84 -12.06
CA ILE A 135 14.38 -1.47 -13.18
C ILE A 135 15.07 -1.14 -14.51
N LYS A 136 15.46 0.13 -14.73
CA LYS A 136 16.08 0.58 -15.99
C LYS A 136 17.43 -0.06 -16.30
N ARG A 137 18.10 -0.68 -15.33
CA ARG A 137 19.30 -1.50 -15.59
C ARG A 137 19.00 -2.83 -16.26
N HIS A 138 17.73 -3.24 -16.32
CA HIS A 138 17.28 -4.50 -16.89
C HIS A 138 16.40 -4.23 -18.11
N ALA A 139 17.03 -4.17 -19.30
CA ALA A 139 16.34 -3.85 -20.56
C ALA A 139 15.15 -4.79 -20.87
N ASN A 140 15.22 -6.05 -20.45
CA ASN A 140 14.14 -7.01 -20.64
C ASN A 140 12.91 -6.70 -19.78
N LEU A 141 13.07 -6.16 -18.56
CA LEU A 141 11.96 -5.72 -17.70
C LEU A 141 11.27 -4.47 -18.26
N VAL A 142 12.05 -3.50 -18.75
CA VAL A 142 11.53 -2.30 -19.44
C VAL A 142 10.73 -2.74 -20.67
N SER A 143 11.33 -3.57 -21.52
CA SER A 143 10.68 -4.10 -22.72
C SER A 143 9.42 -4.90 -22.39
N PHE A 144 9.42 -5.66 -21.29
CA PHE A 144 8.22 -6.37 -20.82
C PHE A 144 7.10 -5.39 -20.45
N SER A 145 7.41 -4.32 -19.71
CA SER A 145 6.43 -3.30 -19.34
C SER A 145 5.83 -2.62 -20.57
N GLU A 146 6.67 -2.22 -21.53
CA GLU A 146 6.23 -1.58 -22.78
C GLU A 146 5.35 -2.51 -23.62
N ARG A 147 5.74 -3.78 -23.80
CA ARG A 147 4.94 -4.78 -24.53
C ARG A 147 3.58 -4.99 -23.89
N VAL A 148 3.53 -5.13 -22.56
CA VAL A 148 2.27 -5.34 -21.84
C VAL A 148 1.40 -4.07 -21.88
N LYS A 149 2.01 -2.87 -21.75
CA LYS A 149 1.31 -1.59 -21.88
C LYS A 149 0.67 -1.45 -23.26
N ALA A 150 1.43 -1.71 -24.33
CA ALA A 150 0.93 -1.64 -25.71
C ALA A 150 -0.21 -2.65 -25.97
N LYS A 151 -0.14 -3.83 -25.36
CA LYS A 151 -1.19 -4.86 -25.47
C LYS A 151 -2.47 -4.49 -24.72
N LEU A 152 -2.35 -3.95 -23.50
CA LEU A 152 -3.51 -3.65 -22.64
C LEU A 152 -4.13 -2.27 -22.93
N TYR A 153 -3.34 -1.33 -23.45
CA TYR A 153 -3.75 0.05 -23.72
C TYR A 153 -3.32 0.50 -25.13
N PRO A 154 -3.83 -0.16 -26.19
CA PRO A 154 -3.44 0.16 -27.57
C PRO A 154 -3.77 1.61 -27.96
N GLU A 155 -4.84 2.19 -27.40
CA GLU A 155 -5.24 3.58 -27.63
C GLU A 155 -4.22 4.60 -27.09
N LEU A 156 -3.58 4.29 -25.96
CA LEU A 156 -2.50 5.12 -25.40
C LEU A 156 -1.24 5.04 -26.27
N ALA A 157 -0.99 3.91 -26.94
CA ALA A 157 0.11 3.77 -27.87
C ALA A 157 -0.14 4.56 -29.17
N MET A 158 -1.39 4.56 -29.67
CA MET A 158 -1.76 5.29 -30.90
C MET A 158 -1.71 6.81 -30.72
N SER A 159 -2.13 7.34 -29.56
CA SER A 159 -2.12 8.79 -29.32
C SER A 159 -0.70 9.39 -29.26
N LEU A 160 0.28 8.61 -28.78
CA LEU A 160 1.70 8.99 -28.79
C LEU A 160 2.29 9.07 -30.19
N VAL A 161 1.83 8.23 -31.13
CA VAL A 161 2.26 8.27 -32.53
C VAL A 161 1.55 9.41 -33.29
N ALA A 162 0.27 9.64 -33.01
CA ALA A 162 -0.51 10.69 -33.65
C ALA A 162 -0.10 12.11 -33.21
N GLY A 163 0.37 12.29 -31.96
CA GLY A 163 0.75 13.59 -31.41
C GLY A 163 2.14 14.11 -31.82
N GLY A 164 2.88 13.38 -32.67
CA GLY A 164 4.27 13.69 -33.01
C GLY A 164 4.50 14.50 -34.29
N GLY A 165 3.46 14.94 -35.01
CA GLY A 165 3.68 15.50 -36.35
C GLY A 165 2.54 16.27 -37.02
N GLU A 166 1.57 16.80 -36.27
CA GLU A 166 0.61 17.74 -36.85
C GLU A 166 0.78 19.13 -36.25
N ASP A 167 1.52 19.97 -36.97
CA ASP A 167 1.25 21.40 -37.10
C ASP A 167 -0.19 21.57 -37.64
N LEU A 168 -1.18 21.29 -36.78
CA LEU A 168 -2.58 21.61 -37.04
C LEU A 168 -2.73 23.13 -36.93
N GLN A 169 -2.44 23.80 -38.05
CA GLN A 169 -3.08 25.07 -38.39
C GLN A 169 -4.59 24.84 -38.44
N HIS A 170 -5.25 24.96 -37.29
CA HIS A 170 -6.69 25.13 -37.26
C HIS A 170 -7.03 26.54 -37.77
N PRO A 171 -7.90 26.68 -38.79
CA PRO A 171 -8.47 27.98 -39.13
C PRO A 171 -9.29 28.47 -37.95
N GLN A 172 -9.09 29.74 -37.58
CA GLN A 172 -9.88 30.44 -36.58
C GLN A 172 -11.38 30.29 -36.87
N GLN A 173 -12.05 29.41 -36.12
CA GLN A 173 -13.50 29.50 -35.94
C GLN A 173 -13.78 29.99 -34.52
N GLN A 174 -14.68 30.97 -34.48
CA GLN A 174 -15.04 31.78 -33.33
C GLN A 174 -15.47 30.97 -32.10
N GLN A 175 -15.08 31.51 -30.95
CA GLN A 175 -15.36 31.09 -29.60
C GLN A 175 -16.84 30.71 -29.37
N GLN A 176 -17.08 29.43 -29.11
CA GLN A 176 -18.02 28.99 -28.09
C GLN A 176 -17.28 28.06 -27.14
N HIS A 177 -17.31 28.43 -25.86
CA HIS A 177 -16.61 27.80 -24.75
C HIS A 177 -17.10 26.35 -24.53
N PRO A 178 -16.28 25.31 -24.76
CA PRO A 178 -16.61 23.97 -24.35
C PRO A 178 -16.12 23.77 -22.91
N GLN A 179 -17.01 23.24 -22.08
CA GLN A 179 -16.67 22.70 -20.77
C GLN A 179 -15.63 21.60 -20.93
N HIS A 180 -14.63 21.60 -20.04
CA HIS A 180 -13.63 20.54 -19.94
C HIS A 180 -14.29 19.17 -19.82
N PRO A 181 -13.86 18.13 -20.57
CA PRO A 181 -14.25 16.77 -20.28
C PRO A 181 -13.67 16.37 -18.92
N ASN A 182 -14.58 15.99 -18.03
CA ASN A 182 -14.32 15.52 -16.69
C ASN A 182 -13.52 14.22 -16.76
N ILE A 183 -12.28 14.22 -16.25
CA ILE A 183 -11.50 13.00 -16.03
C ILE A 183 -12.03 12.37 -14.73
N ASP A 184 -13.23 11.82 -14.82
CA ASP A 184 -13.76 10.90 -13.83
C ASP A 184 -13.84 9.52 -14.51
N MET A 185 -13.41 8.49 -13.77
CA MET A 185 -13.59 7.05 -14.06
C MET A 185 -12.42 6.36 -14.79
N VAL A 186 -11.58 5.64 -14.03
CA VAL A 186 -11.40 4.16 -14.09
C VAL A 186 -10.63 3.71 -12.83
N LEU A 187 -11.35 3.43 -11.75
CA LEU A 187 -10.89 2.60 -10.62
C LEU A 187 -12.09 1.76 -10.14
N SER A 188 -12.56 0.85 -10.98
CA SER A 188 -13.50 -0.19 -10.58
C SER A 188 -12.81 -1.55 -10.74
N LEU A 189 -12.28 -2.07 -9.62
CA LEU A 189 -11.75 -3.42 -9.54
C LEU A 189 -12.87 -4.38 -9.07
N PRO A 190 -12.94 -5.61 -9.61
CA PRO A 190 -13.94 -6.59 -9.22
C PRO A 190 -13.61 -7.22 -7.86
N ASN A 191 -14.62 -7.26 -6.99
CA ASN A 191 -14.84 -8.14 -5.82
C ASN A 191 -13.63 -8.95 -5.29
N GLY A 192 -12.62 -8.25 -4.78
CA GLY A 192 -11.63 -8.79 -3.83
C GLY A 192 -11.83 -8.17 -2.44
N PRO A 193 -11.18 -8.70 -1.38
CA PRO A 193 -11.20 -8.04 -0.07
C PRO A 193 -10.79 -6.58 -0.24
N ALA A 194 -11.59 -5.66 0.31
CA ALA A 194 -11.48 -4.23 0.03
C ALA A 194 -10.02 -3.75 0.17
N PRO A 195 -9.43 -3.11 -0.85
CA PRO A 195 -8.06 -2.63 -0.75
C PRO A 195 -7.98 -1.64 0.40
N THR A 196 -6.86 -1.64 1.11
CA THR A 196 -6.59 -0.78 2.28
C THR A 196 -6.86 0.71 2.01
N PHE A 197 -6.89 1.12 0.73
CA PHE A 197 -7.32 2.44 0.27
C PHE A 197 -8.78 2.80 0.58
N VAL A 198 -9.72 1.84 0.57
CA VAL A 198 -11.11 2.08 1.02
C VAL A 198 -11.16 2.33 2.52
N ILE A 199 -10.30 1.66 3.29
CA ILE A 199 -10.20 1.86 4.74
C ILE A 199 -9.60 3.25 5.05
N VAL A 200 -8.60 3.69 4.29
CA VAL A 200 -8.03 5.05 4.45
C VAL A 200 -9.02 6.13 4.01
N GLY A 201 -9.78 5.88 2.93
CA GLY A 201 -10.88 6.75 2.50
C GLY A 201 -11.96 6.88 3.57
N LEU A 202 -12.43 5.75 4.12
CA LEU A 202 -13.40 5.72 5.22
C LEU A 202 -12.86 6.37 6.50
N ALA A 203 -11.57 6.20 6.80
CA ALA A 203 -10.94 6.88 7.94
C ALA A 203 -10.88 8.41 7.72
N CYS A 204 -10.58 8.88 6.52
CA CYS A 204 -10.64 10.31 6.19
C CYS A 204 -12.07 10.85 6.27
N PHE A 205 -13.07 10.10 5.78
CA PHE A 205 -14.48 10.46 5.95
C PHE A 205 -14.89 10.49 7.42
N ALA A 206 -14.43 9.54 8.24
CA ALA A 206 -14.71 9.51 9.67
C ALA A 206 -14.07 10.69 10.41
N VAL A 207 -12.86 11.10 10.03
CA VAL A 207 -12.19 12.28 10.57
C VAL A 207 -12.92 13.56 10.14
N ILE A 208 -13.29 13.70 8.87
CA ILE A 208 -14.06 14.85 8.38
C ILE A 208 -15.42 14.91 9.08
N ALA A 209 -16.11 13.77 9.22
CA ALA A 209 -17.38 13.68 9.94
C ALA A 209 -17.22 13.98 11.44
N MET A 210 -16.14 13.52 12.07
CA MET A 210 -15.82 13.83 13.46
C MET A 210 -15.53 15.33 13.64
N LEU A 211 -14.73 15.94 12.77
CA LEU A 211 -14.45 17.37 12.80
C LEU A 211 -15.70 18.22 12.53
N ALA A 212 -16.53 17.80 11.58
CA ALA A 212 -17.84 18.42 11.33
C ALA A 212 -18.77 18.26 12.55
N SER A 213 -18.74 17.11 13.23
CA SER A 213 -19.53 16.86 14.43
C SER A 213 -19.04 17.70 15.61
N ILE A 214 -17.72 17.86 15.79
CA ILE A 214 -17.13 18.75 16.80
C ILE A 214 -17.49 20.21 16.49
N ALA A 215 -17.40 20.64 15.24
CA ALA A 215 -17.78 22.00 14.83
C ALA A 215 -19.27 22.26 15.09
N LEU A 216 -20.14 21.28 14.79
CA LEU A 216 -21.57 21.34 15.09
C LEU A 216 -21.82 21.38 16.61
N ALA A 217 -21.12 20.54 17.38
CA ALA A 217 -21.23 20.50 18.84
C ALA A 217 -20.78 21.82 19.47
N VAL A 218 -19.69 22.43 19.00
CA VAL A 218 -19.24 23.76 19.45
C VAL A 218 -20.25 24.85 19.10
N LYS A 219 -20.87 24.76 17.90
CA LYS A 219 -21.92 25.71 17.49
C LYS A 219 -23.18 25.56 18.36
N LEU A 220 -23.57 24.34 18.68
CA LEU A 220 -24.69 24.06 19.59
C LEU A 220 -24.36 24.47 21.02
N TYR A 221 -23.14 24.20 21.50
CA TYR A 221 -22.69 24.61 22.84
C TYR A 221 -22.72 26.13 23.00
N ARG A 222 -22.27 26.89 21.98
CA ARG A 222 -22.38 28.35 21.95
C ARG A 222 -23.82 28.87 21.87
N GLN A 223 -24.77 28.06 21.41
CA GLN A 223 -26.20 28.41 21.46
C GLN A 223 -26.85 28.07 22.81
N VAL A 224 -26.18 27.28 23.66
CA VAL A 224 -26.69 26.84 24.96
C VAL A 224 -26.22 27.77 26.10
N GLU A 225 -25.17 28.55 25.91
CA GLU A 225 -24.85 29.71 26.77
C GLU A 225 -25.66 30.94 26.30
N CYS A 226 -26.78 31.43 26.84
CA CYS A 226 -27.71 31.09 27.92
C CYS A 226 -29.10 31.63 27.50
N PRO A 227 -30.19 31.25 28.17
CA PRO A 227 -30.71 32.19 29.17
C PRO A 227 -30.91 31.51 30.52
N ASN A 228 -30.87 32.30 31.60
CA ASN A 228 -31.18 31.89 32.97
C ASN A 228 -32.50 31.11 33.04
N THR A 229 -32.47 29.79 32.89
CA THR A 229 -33.60 28.93 33.19
C THR A 229 -33.59 28.64 34.67
N ASP A 230 -34.58 29.22 35.35
CA ASP A 230 -34.90 28.94 36.73
C ASP A 230 -35.00 27.41 36.94
N PRO A 231 -34.18 26.81 37.83
CA PRO A 231 -34.18 25.37 38.07
C PRO A 231 -35.50 24.86 38.66
N SER A 232 -36.45 25.74 38.97
CA SER A 232 -37.79 25.37 39.43
C SER A 232 -38.84 25.24 38.32
N ASP A 233 -38.49 25.41 37.03
CA ASP A 233 -39.46 25.16 35.93
C ASP A 233 -39.80 23.65 35.83
N PRO A 234 -41.05 23.25 36.08
CA PRO A 234 -41.49 21.86 36.02
C PRO A 234 -41.32 21.21 34.64
N LYS A 235 -41.12 21.98 33.56
CA LYS A 235 -40.78 21.41 32.24
C LYS A 235 -39.35 20.89 32.19
N THR A 236 -38.41 21.60 32.80
CA THR A 236 -36.99 21.20 32.86
C THR A 236 -36.83 19.91 33.66
N GLN A 237 -37.59 19.76 34.75
CA GLN A 237 -37.57 18.56 35.58
C GLN A 237 -38.10 17.32 34.84
N ARG A 238 -39.16 17.47 34.03
CA ARG A 238 -39.68 16.35 33.20
C ARG A 238 -38.70 15.88 32.13
N ILE A 239 -37.89 16.79 31.57
CA ILE A 239 -36.87 16.43 30.57
C ILE A 239 -35.69 15.70 31.23
N ALA A 240 -35.28 16.13 32.42
CA ALA A 240 -34.26 15.44 33.21
C ALA A 240 -34.70 14.01 33.61
N ASP A 241 -35.96 13.86 34.05
CA ASP A 241 -36.54 12.56 34.42
C ASP A 241 -36.75 11.63 33.22
N ALA A 242 -37.01 12.18 32.03
CA ALA A 242 -37.11 11.39 30.80
C ALA A 242 -35.74 10.85 30.35
N SER A 243 -34.71 11.70 30.41
CA SER A 243 -33.33 11.31 30.06
C SER A 243 -32.77 10.24 31.00
N SER A 244 -33.03 10.34 32.31
CA SER A 244 -32.57 9.34 33.28
C SER A 244 -33.22 7.97 33.05
N LYS A 245 -34.53 7.94 32.76
CA LYS A 245 -35.25 6.69 32.40
C LYS A 245 -34.71 6.05 31.12
N GLN A 246 -34.42 6.84 30.10
CA GLN A 246 -33.86 6.34 28.84
C GLN A 246 -32.47 5.75 29.03
N GLN A 247 -31.62 6.39 29.85
CA GLN A 247 -30.27 5.90 30.16
C GLN A 247 -30.32 4.58 30.97
N GLN A 248 -31.27 4.47 31.89
CA GLN A 248 -31.46 3.25 32.68
C GLN A 248 -31.96 2.08 31.81
N GLN A 249 -32.82 2.35 30.82
CA GLN A 249 -33.30 1.35 29.87
C GLN A 249 -32.19 0.83 28.96
N GLN A 250 -31.26 1.69 28.52
CA GLN A 250 -30.08 1.27 27.74
C GLN A 250 -29.14 0.38 28.55
N GLN A 251 -28.91 0.68 29.83
CA GLN A 251 -28.07 -0.16 30.69
C GLN A 251 -28.66 -1.56 30.88
N GLN A 252 -29.98 -1.68 31.03
CA GLN A 252 -30.63 -3.00 31.13
C GLN A 252 -30.48 -3.82 29.85
N GLN A 253 -30.57 -3.21 28.66
CA GLN A 253 -30.38 -3.93 27.40
C GLN A 253 -28.95 -4.46 27.24
N GLN A 254 -27.94 -3.71 27.68
CA GLN A 254 -26.55 -4.17 27.62
C GLN A 254 -26.28 -5.36 28.56
N GLN A 255 -26.90 -5.38 29.75
CA GLN A 255 -26.78 -6.51 30.67
C GLN A 255 -27.41 -7.80 30.11
N GLN A 256 -28.54 -7.68 29.39
CA GLN A 256 -29.18 -8.83 28.74
C GLN A 256 -28.34 -9.41 27.60
N GLN A 257 -27.66 -8.57 26.82
CA GLN A 257 -26.77 -9.05 25.76
C GLN A 257 -25.54 -9.79 26.31
N GLN A 258 -24.98 -9.35 27.44
CA GLN A 258 -23.84 -10.02 28.06
C GLN A 258 -24.20 -11.42 28.61
N GLN A 259 -25.44 -11.60 29.10
CA GLN A 259 -25.93 -12.92 29.57
C GLN A 259 -26.16 -13.91 28.43
N GLN A 260 -26.43 -13.45 27.20
CA GLN A 260 -26.61 -14.35 26.05
C GLN A 260 -25.28 -14.84 25.45
N THR A 261 -24.16 -14.20 25.79
CA THR A 261 -22.83 -14.57 25.27
C THR A 261 -22.02 -15.50 26.18
N SER A 262 -22.56 -15.92 27.33
CA SER A 262 -21.82 -16.72 28.32
C SER A 262 -21.91 -18.24 28.14
N ASP A 263 -22.61 -18.76 27.12
CA ASP A 263 -22.57 -20.19 26.82
C ASP A 263 -21.39 -20.50 25.90
N PRO A 264 -20.33 -21.18 26.39
CA PRO A 264 -19.23 -21.59 25.54
C PRO A 264 -19.72 -22.64 24.53
N PRO A 265 -19.40 -22.51 23.23
CA PRO A 265 -19.70 -23.55 22.27
C PRO A 265 -19.00 -24.85 22.68
N SER A 266 -19.79 -25.90 22.91
CA SER A 266 -19.29 -27.25 23.20
C SER A 266 -18.71 -27.86 21.93
N TYR A 267 -17.43 -27.56 21.66
CA TYR A 267 -16.69 -28.26 20.61
C TYR A 267 -16.39 -29.70 21.08
N SER A 268 -17.12 -30.65 20.50
CA SER A 268 -16.87 -32.08 20.62
C SER A 268 -15.53 -32.44 19.99
N LEU A 269 -14.49 -32.58 20.81
CA LEU A 269 -13.20 -33.18 20.45
C LEU A 269 -13.36 -34.70 20.30
N ARG A 270 -13.83 -35.16 19.14
CA ARG A 270 -13.55 -36.53 18.68
C ARG A 270 -12.97 -36.48 17.27
N ASN A 271 -11.85 -37.17 17.11
CA ASN A 271 -11.09 -37.46 15.89
C ASN A 271 -10.04 -36.43 15.47
N ILE A 272 -8.93 -36.39 16.21
CA ILE A 272 -7.61 -36.17 15.60
C ILE A 272 -6.73 -37.36 16.00
N HIS A 273 -6.66 -38.35 15.12
CA HIS A 273 -5.66 -39.41 15.20
C HIS A 273 -4.30 -38.79 14.85
N CYS A 274 -3.42 -38.77 15.84
CA CYS A 274 -2.04 -38.32 15.76
C CYS A 274 -1.24 -39.28 14.86
N CYS A 275 -0.74 -38.79 13.72
CA CYS A 275 0.17 -39.52 12.85
C CYS A 275 1.61 -39.12 13.20
N SER A 276 2.27 -39.97 13.99
CA SER A 276 3.69 -39.91 14.28
C SER A 276 4.49 -40.42 13.07
N THR A 277 5.00 -39.51 12.24
CA THR A 277 6.00 -39.86 11.23
C THR A 277 7.01 -38.73 11.04
N LEU A 278 7.77 -38.44 12.09
CA LEU A 278 8.97 -37.60 12.07
C LEU A 278 10.21 -38.41 12.47
N ALA A 279 10.37 -39.61 11.88
CA ALA A 279 11.49 -40.52 12.17
C ALA A 279 12.24 -41.03 10.94
N ARG A 280 12.10 -40.42 9.76
CA ARG A 280 12.91 -40.76 8.58
C ARG A 280 13.21 -39.53 7.72
N LEU A 281 14.22 -38.78 8.12
CA LEU A 281 14.98 -37.90 7.21
C LEU A 281 16.41 -38.47 7.06
N PRO A 282 16.96 -38.55 5.84
CA PRO A 282 18.28 -39.12 5.60
C PRO A 282 19.41 -38.28 6.19
N ALA A 283 20.48 -38.96 6.63
CA ALA A 283 21.64 -38.42 7.37
C ALA A 283 22.40 -37.27 6.67
N VAL A 284 22.11 -36.98 5.41
CA VAL A 284 22.80 -35.97 4.59
C VAL A 284 22.45 -34.53 5.02
N PHE A 285 21.30 -34.31 5.66
CA PHE A 285 20.88 -32.96 6.09
C PHE A 285 21.43 -32.51 7.45
N ARG A 286 22.01 -33.42 8.26
CA ARG A 286 22.60 -33.05 9.57
C ARG A 286 24.02 -32.45 9.47
N VAL A 287 24.72 -32.63 8.35
CA VAL A 287 26.10 -32.13 8.18
C VAL A 287 26.14 -30.66 7.73
N ALA A 288 25.11 -30.16 7.06
CA ALA A 288 25.09 -28.78 6.55
C ALA A 288 24.76 -27.73 7.64
N VAL A 289 24.05 -28.11 8.70
CA VAL A 289 23.64 -27.16 9.77
C VAL A 289 24.72 -26.95 10.83
N ASN A 290 25.67 -27.88 10.98
CA ASN A 290 26.77 -27.75 11.95
C ASN A 290 28.05 -27.13 11.37
N LYS A 291 28.20 -27.02 10.05
CA LYS A 291 29.39 -26.42 9.40
C LYS A 291 29.35 -24.89 9.27
N GLY A 292 28.23 -24.25 9.61
CA GLY A 292 28.07 -22.79 9.53
C GLY A 292 28.41 -22.04 10.83
N ARG A 293 28.88 -22.73 11.88
CA ARG A 293 29.08 -22.13 13.22
C ARG A 293 30.54 -22.07 13.70
N GLU A 294 31.50 -22.40 12.84
CA GLU A 294 32.94 -22.41 13.16
C GLU A 294 33.79 -21.49 12.27
N ALA A 295 33.18 -20.62 11.44
CA ALA A 295 33.92 -19.73 10.54
C ALA A 295 34.06 -18.27 11.05
N ASP A 296 33.91 -18.06 12.37
CA ASP A 296 33.86 -16.72 12.97
C ASP A 296 34.79 -16.61 14.19
N VAL A 297 36.04 -17.05 14.03
CA VAL A 297 37.17 -16.72 14.93
C VAL A 297 38.43 -16.68 14.07
N ASP A 298 39.29 -15.68 14.30
CA ASP A 298 40.63 -15.43 13.72
C ASP A 298 40.71 -14.46 12.52
N VAL A 299 40.63 -13.15 12.83
CA VAL A 299 41.34 -12.11 12.06
C VAL A 299 42.29 -11.38 13.02
N GLU A 300 43.49 -11.95 13.19
CA GLU A 300 44.63 -11.29 13.85
C GLU A 300 45.24 -10.20 12.95
N HIS A 301 45.72 -9.15 13.61
CA HIS A 301 46.42 -8.01 13.03
C HIS A 301 47.81 -8.40 12.53
N GLY A 302 48.03 -8.34 11.21
CA GLY A 302 49.35 -8.44 10.59
C GLY A 302 49.75 -7.14 9.91
N ALA A 303 50.52 -6.29 10.60
CA ALA A 303 51.22 -5.16 10.00
C ALA A 303 52.31 -5.69 9.05
N ARG A 304 52.35 -5.16 7.81
CA ARG A 304 53.47 -5.33 6.88
C ARG A 304 54.00 -3.96 6.50
N ASP A 305 55.26 -3.74 6.85
CA ASP A 305 56.12 -2.68 6.37
C ASP A 305 56.31 -2.76 4.85
N VAL A 306 56.24 -1.60 4.19
CA VAL A 306 56.57 -1.40 2.77
C VAL A 306 57.94 -0.70 2.72
N PRO A 307 58.95 -1.25 2.02
CA PRO A 307 60.21 -0.53 1.84
C PRO A 307 60.06 0.53 0.73
N VAL A 308 60.45 1.75 1.07
CA VAL A 308 60.69 2.85 0.12
C VAL A 308 61.98 2.53 -0.65
N LYS A 309 61.90 2.54 -1.97
CA LYS A 309 63.07 2.55 -2.86
C LYS A 309 63.46 4.00 -3.15
N GLU A 310 64.70 4.34 -2.84
CA GLU A 310 65.53 5.32 -3.56
C GLU A 310 66.68 4.57 -4.25
#